data_AF-A0A7X1SSC5-F1
#
_entry.id   AF-A0A7X1SSC5-F1
#
_cell.length_a   1.000
_cell.length_b   1.000
_cell.length_c   1.000
_cell.angle_alpha   90.00
_cell.angle_beta   90.00
_cell.angle_gamma   90.00
#
_symmetry.space_group_name_H-M   'P 1'
#
loop_
_entity.id
_entity.type
_entity.pdbx_description
1 polymer ?
#
loop_
_entity_poly.entity_id
_entity_poly.type
_entity_poly.pdbx_seq_one_letter_code
_entity_poly.pdbx_strand_id
1 'polypeptide(L)'
;TEVGWNQAPWYSGSSATTNYRLSDSAYRQLIYAKALSNISDGSILSINAVLMTLFGAQGDAYVKDNGDMTMTYVFDFVPTDVQVSIIQTSGVLPRPTGVSVSYSIKASS
;
A
#
# COMPACT_ATOMS: atom_id res chain seq x y z
N THR A 1 -34.70 -18.94 11.30
CA THR A 1 -35.82 -18.06 10.94
C THR A 1 -35.25 -16.91 10.14
N GLU A 2 -35.52 -16.89 8.84
CA GLU A 2 -35.03 -15.82 7.95
C GLU A 2 -35.84 -14.55 8.23
N VAL A 3 -35.16 -13.41 8.42
CA VAL A 3 -35.81 -12.12 8.68
C VAL A 3 -36.26 -11.49 7.36
N GLY A 4 -37.51 -11.00 7.32
CA GLY A 4 -38.14 -10.42 6.12
C GLY A 4 -37.65 -9.03 5.74
N TRP A 5 -38.03 -8.58 4.54
CA TRP A 5 -37.70 -7.27 3.97
C TRP A 5 -38.10 -6.11 4.92
N ASN A 6 -37.24 -5.08 5.06
CA ASN A 6 -37.38 -3.92 5.96
C ASN A 6 -37.12 -4.17 7.47
N GLN A 7 -36.25 -5.13 7.82
CA GLN A 7 -35.75 -5.29 9.19
C GLN A 7 -34.28 -4.80 9.27
N ALA A 8 -34.07 -3.68 9.97
CA ALA A 8 -32.76 -3.08 10.22
C ALA A 8 -31.94 -3.93 11.23
N PRO A 9 -30.59 -3.88 11.21
CA PRO A 9 -29.85 -2.63 11.35
C PRO A 9 -29.01 -2.31 10.11
N TRP A 10 -29.35 -1.22 9.42
CA TRP A 10 -28.58 -0.67 8.30
C TRP A 10 -27.28 0.03 8.74
N TYR A 11 -27.04 0.10 10.05
CA TYR A 11 -25.86 0.72 10.67
C TYR A 11 -25.44 -0.10 11.89
N SER A 12 -24.24 -0.68 11.84
CA SER A 12 -23.69 -1.55 12.90
C SER A 12 -22.93 -0.80 13.99
N GLY A 13 -22.85 0.54 13.95
CA GLY A 13 -22.12 1.36 14.92
C GLY A 13 -20.60 1.23 14.87
N SER A 14 -20.07 0.20 14.21
CA SER A 14 -18.65 0.01 13.95
C SER A 14 -18.19 0.88 12.77
N SER A 15 -17.06 1.58 12.94
CA SER A 15 -16.44 2.28 11.82
C SER A 15 -16.01 1.28 10.76
N ALA A 16 -16.56 1.40 9.55
CA ALA A 16 -16.20 0.54 8.42
C ALA A 16 -14.75 0.75 7.95
N THR A 17 -14.16 1.88 8.32
CA THR A 17 -12.78 2.27 7.97
C THR A 17 -12.04 2.80 9.17
N THR A 18 -10.76 2.44 9.28
CA THR A 18 -9.84 2.99 10.28
C THR A 18 -9.12 4.19 9.67
N ASN A 19 -9.21 5.35 10.32
CA ASN A 19 -8.48 6.55 9.90
C ASN A 19 -7.21 6.69 10.72
N TYR A 20 -6.07 6.83 10.05
CA TYR A 20 -4.79 7.10 10.71
C TYR A 20 -4.43 8.58 10.57
N ARG A 21 -4.22 9.27 11.70
CA ARG A 21 -3.72 10.65 11.69
C ARG A 21 -2.22 10.63 11.45
N LEU A 22 -1.77 11.17 10.32
CA LEU A 22 -0.37 11.27 9.96
C LEU A 22 0.29 12.46 10.69
N SER A 23 1.51 12.27 11.18
CA SER A 23 2.37 13.38 11.59
C SER A 23 2.83 14.18 10.37
N ASP A 24 3.32 15.40 10.57
CA ASP A 24 3.87 16.24 9.49
C ASP A 24 4.97 15.54 8.69
N SER A 25 5.84 14.77 9.35
CA SER A 25 6.90 14.01 8.67
C SER A 25 6.33 12.91 7.78
N ALA A 26 5.34 12.16 8.29
CA ALA A 26 4.64 11.14 7.53
C ALA A 26 3.85 11.72 6.35
N TYR A 27 3.25 12.89 6.54
CA TYR A 27 2.50 13.58 5.48
C TYR A 27 3.44 14.06 4.35
N ARG A 28 4.63 14.57 4.68
CA ARG A 28 5.65 14.89 3.66
C ARG A 28 6.09 13.65 2.89
N GLN A 29 6.30 12.52 3.58
CA GLN A 29 6.65 11.25 2.94
C GLN A 29 5.56 10.78 1.98
N LEU A 30 4.28 10.93 2.35
CA LEU A 30 3.14 10.64 1.47
C LEU A 30 3.15 11.53 0.22
N ILE A 31 3.38 12.83 0.37
CA ILE A 31 3.47 13.77 -0.77
C ILE A 31 4.63 13.37 -1.70
N TYR A 32 5.80 13.06 -1.15
CA TYR A 32 6.94 12.59 -1.93
C TYR A 32 6.62 11.28 -2.67
N ALA A 33 5.99 10.32 -2.00
CA ALA A 33 5.54 9.09 -2.62
C ALA A 33 4.61 9.36 -3.81
N LYS A 34 3.67 10.32 -3.66
CA LYS A 34 2.73 10.67 -4.71
C LYS A 34 3.39 11.33 -5.89
N ALA A 35 4.33 12.25 -5.64
CA ALA A 35 5.11 12.90 -6.69
C ALA A 35 5.93 11.89 -7.48
N LEU A 36 6.66 11.01 -6.79
CA LEU A 36 7.48 9.97 -7.40
C LEU A 36 6.64 8.98 -8.21
N SER A 37 5.49 8.56 -7.69
CA SER A 37 4.58 7.69 -8.43
C SER A 37 4.02 8.34 -9.70
N ASN A 38 3.79 9.65 -9.69
CA ASN A 38 3.26 10.35 -10.86
C ASN A 38 4.33 10.57 -11.95
N ILE A 39 5.61 10.66 -11.57
CA ILE A 39 6.74 10.85 -12.49
C ILE A 39 7.26 9.51 -13.02
N SER A 40 7.06 8.41 -12.28
CA SER A 40 7.49 7.07 -12.65
C SER A 40 6.92 6.63 -14.01
N ASP A 41 7.77 6.05 -14.85
CA ASP A 41 7.40 5.43 -16.13
C ASP A 41 6.70 4.07 -15.97
N GLY A 42 6.54 3.59 -14.73
CA GLY A 42 5.91 2.31 -14.43
C GLY A 42 6.82 1.09 -14.65
N SER A 43 8.07 1.27 -15.06
CA SER A 43 9.04 0.18 -15.16
C SER A 43 9.42 -0.36 -13.78
N ILE A 44 9.79 -1.64 -13.70
CA ILE A 44 10.25 -2.27 -12.44
C ILE A 44 11.43 -1.50 -11.84
N LEU A 45 12.35 -1.03 -12.68
CA LEU A 45 13.51 -0.23 -12.24
C LEU A 45 13.09 1.09 -11.61
N SER A 46 12.18 1.83 -12.24
CA SER A 46 11.67 3.08 -11.71
C SER A 46 10.92 2.86 -10.40
N ILE A 47 10.06 1.83 -10.34
CA ILE A 47 9.31 1.52 -9.12
C ILE A 47 10.25 1.11 -7.97
N ASN A 48 11.27 0.30 -8.25
CA ASN A 48 12.28 -0.03 -7.24
C ASN A 48 13.02 1.21 -6.74
N ALA A 49 13.34 2.18 -7.61
CA ALA A 49 13.93 3.45 -7.19
C ALA A 49 12.98 4.25 -6.28
N VAL A 50 11.67 4.26 -6.59
CA VAL A 50 10.65 4.86 -5.72
C VAL A 50 10.60 4.16 -4.36
N LEU A 51 10.59 2.83 -4.33
CA LEU A 51 10.59 2.05 -3.09
C LEU A 51 11.83 2.32 -2.25
N MET A 52 13.03 2.34 -2.85
CA MET A 52 14.27 2.67 -2.15
C MET A 52 14.27 4.10 -1.60
N THR A 53 13.67 5.06 -2.33
CA THR A 53 13.55 6.44 -1.85
C THR A 53 12.61 6.56 -0.66
N LEU A 54 11.54 5.77 -0.62
CA LEU A 54 10.52 5.82 0.42
C LEU A 54 10.83 4.97 1.65
N PHE A 55 11.53 3.86 1.46
CA PHE A 55 11.67 2.78 2.46
C PHE A 55 13.12 2.30 2.66
N GLY A 56 14.08 2.76 1.86
CA GLY A 56 15.45 2.23 1.87
C GLY A 56 16.21 2.42 3.20
N ALA A 57 15.71 3.28 4.10
CA ALA A 57 16.27 3.42 5.44
C ALA A 57 15.84 2.28 6.41
N GLN A 58 14.79 1.52 6.09
CA GLN A 58 14.25 0.46 6.97
C GLN A 58 14.68 -0.94 6.56
N GLY A 59 15.02 -1.13 5.28
CA GLY A 59 15.44 -2.42 4.74
C GLY A 59 15.14 -2.49 3.25
N ASP A 60 15.32 -3.69 2.69
CA ASP A 60 15.12 -3.92 1.27
C ASP A 60 13.62 -3.89 0.92
N ALA A 61 13.28 -3.11 -0.11
CA ALA A 61 11.95 -3.05 -0.69
C ALA A 61 12.05 -3.12 -2.21
N TYR A 62 11.37 -4.11 -2.81
CA TYR A 62 11.48 -4.35 -4.25
C TYR A 62 10.20 -4.92 -4.84
N VAL A 63 10.07 -4.79 -6.16
CA VAL A 63 9.01 -5.42 -6.95
C VAL A 63 9.50 -6.78 -7.47
N LYS A 64 8.63 -7.79 -7.33
CA LYS A 64 8.71 -9.06 -8.02
C LYS A 64 7.64 -9.11 -9.11
N ASP A 65 8.06 -9.31 -10.36
CA ASP A 65 7.16 -9.66 -11.46
C ASP A 65 6.82 -11.16 -11.40
N ASN A 66 5.53 -11.49 -11.52
CA ASN A 66 5.05 -12.86 -11.48
C ASN A 66 4.88 -13.47 -12.89
N GLY A 67 5.05 -12.69 -13.96
CA GLY A 67 4.97 -13.15 -15.34
C GLY A 67 3.56 -13.41 -15.88
N ASP A 68 2.53 -13.07 -15.10
CA ASP A 68 1.11 -13.31 -15.38
C ASP A 68 0.28 -12.01 -15.35
N MET A 69 0.91 -10.89 -15.73
CA MET A 69 0.34 -9.54 -15.60
C MET A 69 -0.05 -9.18 -14.15
N THR A 70 0.57 -9.84 -13.16
CA THR A 70 0.52 -9.47 -11.75
C THR A 70 1.92 -9.16 -11.22
N MET A 71 1.97 -8.37 -10.14
CA MET A 71 3.22 -8.06 -9.45
C MET A 71 3.04 -8.13 -7.94
N THR A 72 4.15 -8.34 -7.25
CA THR A 72 4.21 -8.36 -5.79
C THR A 72 5.22 -7.35 -5.28
N TYR A 73 4.77 -6.44 -4.41
CA TYR A 73 5.66 -5.61 -3.59
C TYR A 73 6.18 -6.45 -2.43
N VAL A 74 7.50 -6.58 -2.32
CA VAL A 74 8.17 -7.32 -1.26
C VAL A 74 8.88 -6.33 -0.35
N PHE A 75 8.63 -6.45 0.95
CA PHE A 75 9.31 -5.68 2.00
C PHE A 75 10.02 -6.67 2.93
N ASP A 76 11.34 -6.53 3.06
CA ASP A 76 12.17 -7.37 3.93
C ASP A 76 12.32 -6.77 5.34
N PHE A 77 11.33 -5.99 5.76
CA PHE A 77 11.21 -5.39 7.08
C PHE A 77 9.73 -5.26 7.48
N VAL A 78 9.46 -5.14 8.78
CA VAL A 78 8.11 -4.90 9.29
C VAL A 78 7.78 -3.39 9.15
N PRO A 79 6.82 -3.00 8.30
CA PRO A 79 6.46 -1.59 8.15
C PRO A 79 5.76 -1.07 9.40
N THR A 80 5.97 0.21 9.73
CA THR A 80 5.21 0.90 10.79
C THR A 80 3.74 1.11 10.39
N ASP A 81 2.85 1.35 11.35
CA ASP A 81 1.41 1.60 11.08
C ASP A 81 1.18 2.72 10.04
N VAL A 82 2.01 3.76 10.11
CA VAL A 82 2.03 4.85 9.12
C VAL A 82 2.30 4.30 7.72
N GLN A 83 3.31 3.44 7.58
CA GLN A 83 3.73 2.93 6.29
C GLN A 83 2.77 1.91 5.73
N VAL A 84 2.16 1.10 6.60
CA VAL A 84 1.04 0.23 6.22
C VAL A 84 -0.09 1.08 5.63
N SER A 85 -0.41 2.23 6.23
CA SER A 85 -1.42 3.14 5.67
C SER A 85 -1.03 3.72 4.30
N ILE A 86 0.26 3.99 4.09
CA ILE A 86 0.79 4.44 2.79
C ILE A 86 0.70 3.30 1.75
N ILE A 87 1.14 2.10 2.10
CA ILE A 87 1.20 0.94 1.19
C ILE A 87 -0.21 0.45 0.80
N GLN A 88 -1.09 0.30 1.79
CA GLN A 88 -2.39 -0.37 1.61
C GLN A 88 -3.54 0.61 1.33
N THR A 89 -3.55 1.77 1.97
CA THR A 89 -4.73 2.66 1.98
C THR A 89 -4.60 3.84 1.03
N SER A 90 -3.40 4.39 0.86
CA SER A 90 -3.24 5.66 0.12
C SER A 90 -3.35 5.55 -1.40
N GLY A 91 -3.18 4.35 -1.96
CA GLY A 91 -3.14 4.15 -3.42
C GLY A 91 -1.97 4.85 -4.12
N VAL A 92 -0.94 5.23 -3.37
CA VAL A 92 0.15 6.06 -3.86
C VAL A 92 1.21 5.28 -4.65
N LEU A 93 1.33 3.98 -4.44
CA LEU A 93 2.33 3.17 -5.15
C LEU A 93 1.86 2.87 -6.59
N PRO A 94 2.75 3.00 -7.60
CA PRO A 94 2.42 2.71 -8.98
C PRO A 94 1.84 1.30 -9.16
N ARG A 95 0.84 1.16 -10.04
CA ARG A 95 0.26 -0.14 -10.41
C ARG A 95 0.33 -0.29 -11.93
N PRO A 96 1.52 -0.56 -12.50
CA PRO A 96 1.69 -0.69 -13.95
C PRO A 96 1.02 -1.95 -14.51
N THR A 97 0.77 -2.96 -13.66
CA THR A 97 0.16 -4.22 -14.05
C THR A 97 -1.36 -4.11 -14.14
N GLY A 98 -1.92 -4.53 -15.28
CA GLY A 98 -3.35 -4.39 -15.57
C GLY A 98 -4.31 -5.29 -14.78
N VAL A 99 -3.81 -6.27 -14.02
CA VAL A 99 -4.66 -7.26 -13.33
C VAL A 99 -4.62 -7.10 -11.81
N SER A 100 -3.47 -7.32 -11.17
CA SER A 100 -3.41 -7.35 -9.71
C SER A 100 -2.04 -6.98 -9.16
N VAL A 101 -2.05 -6.37 -7.98
CA VAL A 101 -0.87 -6.06 -7.16
C VAL A 101 -1.08 -6.68 -5.79
N SER A 102 -0.11 -7.49 -5.36
CA SER A 102 -0.07 -8.07 -4.01
C SER A 102 1.09 -7.49 -3.19
N TYR A 103 1.01 -7.64 -1.86
CA TYR A 103 2.02 -7.17 -0.92
C TYR A 103 2.49 -8.36 -0.08
N SER A 104 3.81 -8.52 0.07
CA SER A 104 4.44 -9.53 0.89
C SER A 104 5.40 -8.84 1.86
N ILE A 105 5.22 -9.12 3.15
CA ILE A 105 6.12 -8.67 4.21
C ILE A 105 6.87 -9.92 4.68
N LYS A 106 8.19 -9.94 4.53
CA LYS A 106 8.98 -11.02 5.15
C LYS A 106 9.01 -10.78 6.66
N ALA A 107 8.57 -11.79 7.41
CA ALA A 107 8.71 -11.76 8.86
C ALA A 107 10.20 -11.75 9.23
N SER A 108 10.57 -10.91 10.20
CA SER A 108 11.89 -10.98 10.82
C SER A 108 12.07 -12.38 11.41
N SER A 109 13.12 -13.08 10.97
CA SER A 109 13.52 -14.40 11.49
C SER A 109 13.91 -14.35 12.96
#